data_AF-A0A946INN4-F1
#
_entry.id   AF-A0A946INN4-F1
#
_cell.length_a   1.000
_cell.length_b   1.000
_cell.length_c   1.000
_cell.angle_alpha   90.00
_cell.angle_beta   90.00
_cell.angle_gamma   90.00
#
_symmetry.space_group_name_H-M   'P 1'
#
loop_
_entity.id
_entity.type
_entity.pdbx_description
1 polymer ?
#
loop_
_entity_poly.entity_id
_entity_poly.type
_entity_poly.pdbx_seq_one_letter_code
_entity_poly.pdbx_strand_id
1 'polypeptide(L)'
;MGVVNMKTEVVIQVNKRKKVTKEALVVEGFKEKYIKVDLVDEDDHVFELKWNGYMFEGTFLEMSMTCQYNVERDFSATKTAKGTGRKPVVARRSRSGRPVSMQD
;
A
#
# COMPACT_ATOMS: atom_id res chain seq x y z
N MET A 1 -16.00 -7.69 -18.14
CA MET A 1 -15.54 -7.66 -16.74
C MET A 1 -16.39 -6.66 -16.00
N GLY A 2 -17.16 -7.07 -14.99
CA GLY A 2 -17.99 -6.12 -14.25
C GLY A 2 -17.11 -5.10 -13.55
N VAL A 3 -17.43 -3.81 -13.69
CA VAL A 3 -16.73 -2.74 -12.97
C VAL A 3 -16.97 -2.95 -11.48
N VAL A 4 -15.90 -3.08 -10.68
CA VAL A 4 -15.99 -3.10 -9.21
C VAL A 4 -15.76 -1.67 -8.75
N ASN A 5 -16.63 -1.13 -7.89
CA ASN A 5 -16.41 0.19 -7.32
C ASN A 5 -15.31 0.10 -6.25
N MET A 6 -14.10 0.57 -6.54
CA MET A 6 -12.96 0.49 -5.62
C MET A 6 -12.83 1.70 -4.71
N LYS A 7 -13.62 2.76 -4.89
CA LYS A 7 -13.52 3.98 -4.09
C LYS A 7 -14.21 3.80 -2.76
N THR A 8 -13.54 4.18 -1.69
CA THR A 8 -14.08 4.14 -0.34
C THR A 8 -13.56 5.30 0.50
N GLU A 9 -14.21 5.54 1.63
CA GLU A 9 -13.73 6.46 2.65
C GLU A 9 -13.27 5.68 3.87
N VAL A 10 -12.11 6.05 4.41
CA VAL A 10 -11.57 5.47 5.63
C VAL A 10 -11.61 6.53 6.72
N VAL A 11 -12.23 6.18 7.85
CA VAL A 11 -12.28 7.02 9.05
C VAL A 11 -11.12 6.60 9.95
N ILE A 12 -10.17 7.50 10.11
CA ILE A 12 -8.97 7.32 10.91
C ILE A 12 -9.16 8.09 12.22
N GLN A 13 -9.25 7.36 13.32
CA GLN A 13 -9.27 7.92 14.66
C GLN A 13 -7.83 8.09 15.15
N VAL A 14 -7.38 9.34 15.18
CA VAL A 14 -6.01 9.71 15.61
C VAL A 14 -5.93 9.77 17.13
N ASN A 15 -6.98 10.27 17.79
CA ASN A 15 -7.12 10.27 19.23
C ASN A 15 -8.61 10.32 19.61
N LYS A 16 -8.94 10.33 20.91
CA LYS A 16 -10.33 10.36 21.39
C LYS A 16 -11.17 11.55 20.87
N ARG A 17 -10.53 12.65 20.46
CA ARG A 17 -11.20 13.90 20.02
C ARG A 17 -11.06 14.19 18.52
N LYS A 18 -10.14 13.52 17.82
CA LYS A 18 -9.76 13.80 16.44
C LYS A 18 -9.99 12.57 15.59
N LYS A 19 -10.93 12.71 14.65
CA LYS A 19 -11.18 11.77 13.56
C LYS A 19 -10.91 12.47 12.24
N VAL A 20 -10.29 11.77 11.31
CA VAL A 20 -10.00 12.27 9.97
C VAL A 20 -10.60 11.27 8.98
N THR A 21 -11.42 11.77 8.06
CA THR A 21 -11.90 10.97 6.94
C THR A 21 -10.99 11.23 5.75
N LYS A 22 -10.48 10.16 5.13
CA LYS A 22 -9.70 10.24 3.90
C LYS A 22 -10.30 9.35 2.83
N GLU A 23 -10.17 9.80 1.58
CA GLU A 23 -10.47 8.98 0.41
C GLU A 23 -9.42 7.88 0.26
N ALA A 24 -9.87 6.68 -0.06
CA ALA A 24 -9.03 5.50 -0.23
C ALA A 24 -9.50 4.64 -1.39
N LEU A 25 -8.60 3.81 -1.90
CA LEU A 25 -8.87 2.84 -2.94
C LEU A 25 -8.71 1.42 -2.39
N VAL A 26 -9.74 0.60 -2.56
CA VAL A 26 -9.69 -0.82 -2.20
C VAL A 26 -8.94 -1.58 -3.30
N VAL A 27 -7.75 -2.07 -2.97
CA VAL A 27 -6.86 -2.82 -3.88
C VAL A 27 -7.17 -4.31 -3.85
N GLU A 28 -7.56 -4.83 -2.69
CA GLU A 28 -8.02 -6.21 -2.52
C GLU A 28 -9.22 -6.23 -1.58
N GLY A 29 -10.19 -7.10 -1.85
CA GLY A 29 -11.35 -7.24 -0.98
C GLY A 29 -11.86 -8.66 -0.97
N PHE A 30 -11.98 -9.23 0.22
CA PHE A 30 -12.61 -10.51 0.50
C PHE A 30 -13.77 -10.29 1.45
N LYS A 31 -14.96 -10.68 1.02
CA LYS A 31 -16.21 -10.45 1.75
C LYS A 31 -16.12 -11.06 3.14
N GLU A 32 -16.53 -10.27 4.14
CA GLU A 32 -16.57 -10.68 5.56
C GLU A 32 -15.24 -11.20 6.13
N LYS A 33 -14.11 -10.89 5.48
CA LYS A 33 -12.79 -11.37 5.89
C LYS A 33 -11.79 -10.24 6.05
N TYR A 34 -11.39 -9.61 4.95
CA TYR A 34 -10.49 -8.45 4.97
C TYR A 34 -10.60 -7.63 3.70
N ILE A 35 -10.18 -6.37 3.78
CA ILE A 35 -9.91 -5.52 2.64
C ILE A 35 -8.51 -4.94 2.77
N LYS A 36 -7.89 -4.60 1.64
CA LYS A 36 -6.67 -3.81 1.59
C LYS A 36 -6.97 -2.48 0.93
N VAL A 37 -6.65 -1.40 1.63
CA VAL A 37 -6.93 -0.03 1.21
C VAL A 37 -5.63 0.73 1.01
N ASP A 38 -5.57 1.51 -0.05
CA ASP A 38 -4.50 2.43 -0.39
C ASP A 38 -4.99 3.86 -0.17
N LEU A 39 -4.29 4.64 0.65
CA LEU A 39 -4.65 6.02 0.94
C LEU A 39 -4.04 6.92 -0.12
N VAL A 40 -4.87 7.58 -0.93
CA VAL A 40 -4.47 8.31 -2.15
C VAL A 40 -3.42 9.41 -1.89
N ASP A 41 -3.35 9.94 -0.66
CA ASP A 41 -2.49 11.06 -0.29
C ASP A 41 -1.15 10.68 0.38
N GLU A 42 -0.94 9.43 0.77
CA GLU A 42 0.24 9.03 1.58
C GLU A 42 0.98 7.82 0.96
N ASP A 43 2.11 8.11 0.29
CA ASP A 43 3.22 7.19 -0.03
C ASP A 43 2.88 5.70 -0.23
N ASP A 44 2.14 5.31 -1.29
CA ASP A 44 1.99 3.90 -1.74
C ASP A 44 1.75 2.86 -0.60
N HIS A 45 1.12 3.28 0.50
CA HIS A 45 0.97 2.48 1.70
C HIS A 45 -0.37 1.74 1.68
N VAL A 46 -0.27 0.41 1.59
CA VAL A 46 -1.43 -0.47 1.61
C VAL A 46 -1.69 -0.95 3.05
N PHE A 47 -2.85 -0.61 3.58
CA PHE A 47 -3.31 -1.03 4.90
C PHE A 47 -4.30 -2.19 4.79
N GLU A 48 -4.10 -3.24 5.59
CA GLU A 48 -5.05 -4.34 5.70
C GLU A 48 -6.03 -4.07 6.85
N LEU A 49 -7.33 -4.05 6.53
CA LEU A 49 -8.43 -3.91 7.48
C LEU A 49 -9.19 -5.24 7.55
N LYS A 50 -9.37 -5.77 8.77
CA LYS A 50 -10.07 -7.04 9.03
C LYS A 50 -11.55 -6.81 9.29
N TRP A 51 -12.38 -7.77 8.92
CA TRP A 51 -13.80 -7.72 9.23
C TRP A 51 -14.04 -7.99 10.71
N ASN A 52 -14.73 -7.08 11.40
CA ASN A 52 -15.07 -7.23 12.82
C ASN A 52 -16.52 -7.68 13.07
N GLY A 53 -17.26 -8.05 12.02
CA GLY A 53 -18.68 -8.44 12.08
C GLY A 53 -19.65 -7.33 11.66
N TYR A 54 -19.20 -6.07 11.64
CA TYR A 54 -20.03 -4.92 11.23
C TYR A 54 -19.34 -4.01 10.21
N MET A 55 -18.04 -3.79 10.35
CA MET A 55 -17.23 -2.99 9.42
C MET A 55 -15.81 -3.55 9.32
N PHE A 56 -15.01 -3.01 8.39
CA PHE A 56 -13.60 -3.32 8.32
C PHE A 56 -12.82 -2.41 9.27
N GLU A 57 -11.94 -2.99 10.08
CA GLU A 57 -11.15 -2.30 11.09
C GLU A 57 -9.68 -2.71 11.02
N GLY A 58 -8.80 -1.75 11.25
CA GLY A 58 -7.36 -1.96 11.37
C GLY A 58 -6.73 -0.97 12.33
N THR A 59 -5.51 -1.25 12.75
CA THR A 59 -4.76 -0.40 13.68
C THR A 59 -3.37 -0.16 13.11
N PHE A 60 -2.93 1.10 13.10
CA PHE A 60 -1.61 1.50 12.65
C PHE A 60 -1.06 2.60 13.55
N LEU A 61 0.12 2.40 14.12
CA LEU A 61 0.78 3.37 15.01
C LEU A 61 -0.16 4.00 16.06
N GLU A 62 -0.93 3.15 16.76
CA GLU A 62 -1.94 3.53 17.77
C GLU A 62 -3.20 4.26 17.23
N MET A 63 -3.28 4.51 15.93
CA MET A 63 -4.45 5.04 15.26
C MET A 63 -5.36 3.89 14.83
N SER A 64 -6.67 4.01 15.08
CA SER A 64 -7.63 3.03 14.57
C SER A 64 -8.24 3.51 13.27
N MET A 65 -8.32 2.61 12.30
CA MET A 65 -8.86 2.85 10.97
C MET A 65 -10.12 2.02 10.82
N THR A 66 -11.20 2.65 10.37
CA THR A 66 -12.48 1.99 10.16
C THR A 66 -13.01 2.33 8.78
N CYS A 67 -13.58 1.34 8.10
CA CYS A 67 -14.04 1.47 6.73
C CYS A 67 -15.33 0.67 6.53
N GLN A 68 -16.37 1.35 6.05
CA GLN A 68 -17.59 0.70 5.59
C GLN A 68 -17.50 0.52 4.08
N TYR A 69 -17.23 -0.71 3.65
CA TYR A 69 -17.13 -1.05 2.24
C TYR A 69 -17.91 -2.33 1.97
N ASN A 70 -18.76 -2.31 0.96
CA ASN A 70 -19.53 -3.47 0.56
C ASN A 70 -18.78 -4.23 -0.54
N VAL A 71 -18.16 -5.35 -0.18
CA VAL A 71 -17.48 -6.24 -1.13
C VAL A 71 -18.54 -7.03 -1.89
N GLU A 72 -18.88 -6.59 -3.11
CA GLU A 72 -19.84 -7.29 -3.98
C GLU A 72 -19.33 -8.65 -4.47
N ARG A 73 -18.02 -8.75 -4.71
CA ARG A 73 -17.33 -9.97 -5.14
C ARG A 73 -15.92 -9.97 -4.57
N ASP A 74 -15.38 -11.15 -4.32
CA ASP A 74 -13.98 -11.26 -3.90
C ASP A 74 -13.04 -10.89 -5.05
N PHE A 75 -12.03 -10.08 -4.77
CA PHE A 75 -11.02 -9.69 -5.74
C PHE A 75 -9.65 -9.45 -5.10
N SER A 76 -8.61 -9.77 -5.85
CA SER A 76 -7.22 -9.46 -5.53
C SER A 76 -6.54 -8.90 -6.77
N ALA A 77 -5.78 -7.82 -6.60
CA ALA A 77 -5.02 -7.22 -7.68
C ALA A 77 -3.62 -7.85 -7.74
N THR A 78 -3.34 -8.64 -8.78
CA THR A 78 -1.97 -9.07 -9.05
C THR A 78 -1.23 -7.94 -9.76
N LYS A 79 -0.28 -7.27 -9.09
CA LYS A 79 0.63 -6.33 -9.76
C LYS A 79 1.48 -7.12 -10.76
N THR A 80 1.12 -7.12 -12.04
CA THR A 80 2.00 -7.62 -13.10
C THR A 80 3.16 -6.64 -13.27
N ALA A 81 4.23 -6.84 -12.51
CA ALA A 81 5.51 -6.19 -12.74
C ALA A 81 6.08 -6.73 -14.05
N LYS A 82 5.69 -6.13 -15.19
CA LYS A 82 6.46 -6.29 -16.44
C LYS A 82 7.73 -5.48 -16.26
N GLY A 83 8.73 -6.07 -15.59
CA GLY A 83 10.10 -5.58 -15.67
C GLY A 83 10.48 -5.46 -17.15
N THR A 84 11.20 -4.40 -17.51
CA THR A 84 11.53 -4.06 -18.90
C THR A 84 12.39 -5.09 -19.65
N GLY A 85 12.57 -6.31 -19.12
CA GLY A 85 13.45 -7.34 -19.66
C GLY A 85 14.93 -6.93 -19.70
N ARG A 86 15.26 -5.75 -19.15
CA ARG A 86 16.61 -5.19 -19.19
C ARG A 86 17.46 -5.91 -18.16
N LYS A 87 18.56 -6.50 -18.63
CA LYS A 87 19.57 -7.12 -17.77
C LYS A 87 20.10 -6.04 -16.80
N PRO A 88 20.25 -6.35 -15.50
CA PRO A 88 20.82 -5.41 -14.55
C PRO A 88 22.23 -5.02 -15.01
N VAL A 89 22.44 -3.72 -15.24
CA VAL A 89 23.76 -3.18 -15.58
C VAL A 89 24.52 -2.97 -14.27
N VAL A 90 25.51 -3.81 -14.02
CA VAL A 90 26.40 -3.69 -12.86
C VAL A 90 27.37 -2.54 -13.12
N ALA A 91 27.20 -1.41 -12.42
CA ALA A 91 28.17 -0.32 -12.45
C ALA A 91 29.42 -0.72 -11.65
N ARG A 92 30.56 -0.83 -12.31
CA ARG A 92 31.87 -1.00 -11.64
C ARG A 92 32.35 0.34 -11.11
N ARG A 93 32.61 0.44 -9.81
CA ARG A 93 33.24 1.61 -9.18
C ARG A 93 34.64 1.79 -9.77
N SER A 94 34.96 2.98 -10.30
CA SER A 94 36.32 3.26 -10.74
C SER A 94 37.27 3.20 -9.53
N ARG A 95 38.36 2.44 -9.66
CA ARG A 95 39.45 2.48 -8.68
C ARG A 95 40.29 3.72 -8.99
N SER A 96 39.88 4.89 -8.54
CA SER A 96 40.75 6.06 -8.52
C SER A 96 41.77 5.87 -7.38
N GLY A 97 42.90 5.26 -7.72
CA GLY A 97 44.11 5.22 -6.90
C GLY A 97 45.29 5.68 -7.75
N ARG A 98 46.16 6.52 -7.18
CA ARG A 98 47.37 7.06 -7.81
C ARG A 98 48.17 5.90 -8.44
N PRO A 99 48.64 6.01 -9.71
CA PRO A 99 49.42 4.95 -10.34
C PRO A 99 50.65 4.63 -9.49
N VAL A 100 51.00 3.34 -9.40
CA VAL A 100 52.11 2.82 -8.59
C VAL A 100 53.44 3.51 -8.94
N SER A 101 53.57 4.07 -10.14
CA SER A 101 54.71 4.87 -10.59
C SER A 101 54.88 6.23 -9.90
N MET A 102 53.99 6.62 -8.98
CA MET A 102 54.05 7.88 -8.23
C MET A 102 53.94 7.67 -6.71
N GLN A 103 54.28 6.49 -6.20
CA GLN A 103 54.48 6.25 -4.77
C GLN A 103 56.00 6.34 -4.51
N ASP A 104 56.44 7.51 -4.02
CA ASP A 104 57.79 7.71 -3.46
C ASP A 104 57.91 7.06 -2.07
#